data_AF-A0A921E0H6-F1
#
_entry.id   AF-A0A921E0H6-F1
#
_cell.length_a   1.000
_cell.length_b   1.000
_cell.length_c   1.000
_cell.angle_alpha   90.00
_cell.angle_beta   90.00
_cell.angle_gamma   90.00
#
_symmetry.space_group_name_H-M   'P 1'
#
loop_
_entity.id
_entity.type
_entity.pdbx_description
1 polymer ?
#
loop_
_entity_poly.entity_id
_entity_poly.type
_entity_poly.pdbx_seq_one_letter_code
_entity_poly.pdbx_strand_id
1 'polypeptide(L)'
;MARRSEPCREPAPSPPPPTKPRRSRKRTPHPQRLRSRLLAQIERQIDRFDAALNAEPPPAGLDSGKVLRDLGGLKNLLDDMRTADRAAEGGGGDGASGSPALSVADLVAMRTDIARRYAAFAAAEPDDGLSDPPLAGAASPA
;
A
#
# COMPACT_ATOMS: atom_id res chain seq x y z
N MET A 1 59.61 58.26 7.82
CA MET A 1 60.75 57.49 7.29
C MET A 1 61.04 56.33 8.24
N ALA A 2 60.80 55.08 7.79
CA ALA A 2 61.42 53.81 8.24
C ALA A 2 61.30 53.35 9.73
N ARG A 3 61.20 52.08 10.13
CA ARG A 3 61.12 50.75 9.49
C ARG A 3 60.69 49.72 10.58
N ARG A 4 60.09 48.61 10.13
CA ARG A 4 59.64 47.41 10.86
C ARG A 4 60.71 46.75 11.75
N SER A 5 60.29 46.06 12.82
CA SER A 5 60.78 44.72 13.24
C SER A 5 59.96 44.16 14.43
N GLU A 6 59.11 43.17 14.18
CA GLU A 6 58.86 42.04 15.12
C GLU A 6 59.83 40.92 14.66
N PRO A 7 60.36 40.02 15.53
CA PRO A 7 59.54 38.94 16.12
C PRO A 7 60.07 38.30 17.43
N CYS A 8 59.18 37.83 18.31
CA CYS A 8 59.47 36.62 19.08
C CYS A 8 58.18 35.89 19.44
N ARG A 9 57.99 34.75 18.77
CA ARG A 9 56.92 33.78 19.02
C ARG A 9 57.11 33.15 20.39
N GLU A 10 56.06 33.18 21.22
CA GLU A 10 55.90 32.31 22.38
C GLU A 10 54.70 31.37 22.09
N PRO A 11 54.78 30.07 22.45
CA PRO A 11 54.07 29.01 21.74
C PRO A 11 52.59 28.93 22.12
N ALA A 12 51.74 28.86 21.10
CA ALA A 12 50.31 28.61 21.26
C ALA A 12 50.06 27.24 21.93
N PRO A 13 49.05 27.13 22.81
CA PRO A 13 48.64 25.86 23.39
C PRO A 13 48.11 24.94 22.30
N SER A 14 48.67 23.73 22.26
CA SER A 14 48.31 22.65 21.35
C SER A 14 46.80 22.36 21.36
N PRO A 15 46.16 22.17 20.18
CA PRO A 15 44.75 21.81 20.12
C PRO A 15 44.51 20.39 20.68
N PRO A 16 43.35 20.13 21.29
CA PRO A 16 43.00 18.80 21.79
C PRO A 16 42.89 17.79 20.63
N PRO A 17 43.16 16.49 20.89
CA PRO A 17 43.13 15.47 19.86
C PRO A 17 41.73 15.31 19.24
N PRO A 18 41.62 14.97 17.95
CA PRO A 18 40.33 14.77 17.31
C PRO A 18 39.60 13.59 17.94
N THR A 19 38.45 13.87 18.55
CA THR A 19 37.50 12.85 18.98
C THR A 19 37.05 12.07 17.75
N LYS A 20 37.43 10.80 17.67
CA LYS A 20 37.04 9.88 16.59
C LYS A 20 35.52 9.95 16.40
N PRO A 21 35.00 10.14 15.16
CA PRO A 21 33.57 10.09 14.93
C PRO A 21 33.07 8.71 15.33
N ARG A 22 32.25 8.65 16.38
CA ARG A 22 31.51 7.44 16.75
C ARG A 22 30.78 7.02 15.49
N ARG A 23 31.17 5.87 14.93
CA ARG A 23 30.50 5.26 13.77
C ARG A 23 29.01 5.32 14.03
N SER A 24 28.32 6.20 13.32
CA SER A 24 26.88 6.26 13.33
C SER A 24 26.42 4.92 12.78
N ARG A 25 26.02 4.01 13.68
CA ARG A 25 25.27 2.83 13.28
C ARG A 25 24.12 3.38 12.46
N LYS A 26 24.12 3.09 11.15
CA LYS A 26 23.03 3.39 10.24
C LYS A 26 21.80 2.66 10.76
N ARG A 27 21.13 3.25 11.75
CA ARG A 27 19.83 2.79 12.23
C ARG A 27 18.91 3.02 11.06
N THR A 28 18.52 1.93 10.41
CA THR A 28 17.45 1.93 9.44
C THR A 28 16.25 2.65 10.09
N PRO A 29 15.64 3.63 9.40
CA PRO A 29 14.48 4.33 9.94
C PRO A 29 13.42 3.29 10.31
N HIS A 30 12.96 3.33 11.57
CA HIS A 30 11.86 2.49 12.00
C HIS A 30 10.64 2.77 11.11
N PRO A 31 9.96 1.75 10.54
CA PRO A 31 8.90 1.94 9.55
C PRO A 31 7.79 2.87 10.07
N GLN A 32 7.42 2.76 11.34
CA GLN A 32 6.45 3.64 11.99
C GLN A 32 6.90 5.11 12.03
N ARG A 33 8.20 5.37 12.21
CA ARG A 33 8.75 6.75 12.18
C ARG A 33 8.79 7.31 10.76
N LEU A 34 8.96 6.46 9.75
CA LEU A 34 8.88 6.87 8.36
C LEU A 34 7.43 7.23 8.00
N ARG A 35 6.46 6.39 8.40
CA ARG A 35 5.03 6.65 8.23
C ARG A 35 4.60 7.94 8.90
N SER A 36 4.96 8.17 10.16
CA SER A 36 4.58 9.40 10.87
C SER A 36 5.16 10.66 10.20
N ARG A 37 6.38 10.58 9.66
CA ARG A 37 6.99 11.68 8.90
C ARG A 37 6.29 11.94 7.57
N LEU A 38 5.89 10.86 6.88
CA LEU A 38 5.13 10.95 5.64
C LEU A 38 3.76 11.60 5.87
N LEU A 39 3.01 11.15 6.89
CA LEU A 39 1.73 11.75 7.28
C LEU A 39 1.87 13.25 7.53
N ALA A 40 2.82 13.65 8.36
CA ALA A 40 3.06 15.06 8.65
C ALA A 40 3.46 15.87 7.41
N GLN A 41 4.13 15.26 6.43
CA GLN A 41 4.48 15.92 5.17
C GLN A 41 3.27 16.09 4.26
N ILE A 42 2.41 15.07 4.17
CA ILE A 42 1.17 15.12 3.39
C ILE A 42 0.23 16.18 3.97
N GLU A 43 0.05 16.22 5.29
CA GLU A 43 -0.75 17.25 5.98
C GLU A 43 -0.27 18.66 5.63
N ARG A 44 1.04 18.93 5.76
CA ARG A 44 1.62 20.22 5.37
C ARG A 44 1.41 20.55 3.89
N GLN A 45 1.39 19.55 3.02
CA GLN A 45 1.18 19.75 1.59
C GLN A 45 -0.28 20.08 1.28
N ILE A 46 -1.22 19.42 1.96
CA ILE A 46 -2.65 19.73 1.92
C ILE A 46 -2.87 21.17 2.38
N ASP A 47 -2.32 21.57 3.53
CA ASP A 47 -2.46 22.93 4.06
C ASP A 47 -1.95 24.00 3.07
N ARG A 48 -0.84 23.72 2.37
CA ARG A 48 -0.29 24.62 1.35
C ARG A 48 -1.20 24.74 0.12
N PHE A 49 -1.76 23.63 -0.34
CA PHE A 49 -2.71 23.67 -1.45
C PHE A 49 -4.01 24.36 -1.06
N ASP A 50 -4.53 24.10 0.13
CA ASP A 50 -5.72 24.78 0.64
C ASP A 50 -5.45 26.28 0.81
N ALA A 51 -4.29 26.69 1.33
CA ALA A 51 -3.91 28.09 1.39
C ALA A 51 -3.78 28.73 0.00
N ALA A 52 -3.20 28.03 -0.97
CA ALA A 52 -3.05 28.52 -2.34
C ALA A 52 -4.39 28.66 -3.08
N LEU A 53 -5.36 27.78 -2.79
CA LEU A 53 -6.72 27.86 -3.33
C LEU A 53 -7.55 28.99 -2.70
N ASN A 54 -7.31 29.31 -1.43
CA ASN A 54 -8.00 30.37 -0.71
C ASN A 54 -7.31 31.75 -0.81
N ALA A 55 -6.15 31.83 -1.48
CA ALA A 55 -5.40 33.07 -1.62
C ALA A 55 -6.09 34.02 -2.61
N GLU A 56 -6.23 35.29 -2.22
CA GLU A 56 -6.70 36.37 -3.07
C GLU A 56 -5.64 37.50 -3.10
N PRO A 57 -5.06 37.84 -4.27
CA PRO A 57 -5.29 37.21 -5.58
C PRO A 57 -4.69 35.80 -5.66
N PRO A 58 -5.25 34.91 -6.50
CA PRO A 58 -4.71 33.58 -6.72
C PRO A 58 -3.24 33.62 -7.16
N PRO A 59 -2.41 32.63 -6.79
CA PRO A 59 -1.02 32.57 -7.22
C PRO A 59 -0.94 32.52 -8.75
N ALA A 60 -0.04 33.31 -9.33
CA ALA A 60 0.15 33.35 -10.78
C ALA A 60 0.47 31.95 -11.34
N GLY A 61 -0.30 31.50 -12.32
CA GLY A 61 -0.12 30.19 -12.96
C GLY A 61 -0.64 29.00 -12.14
N LEU A 62 -1.47 29.22 -11.11
CA LEU A 62 -2.12 28.14 -10.39
C LEU A 62 -3.19 27.46 -11.27
N ASP A 63 -2.94 26.20 -11.63
CA ASP A 63 -3.95 25.31 -12.22
C ASP A 63 -4.81 24.71 -11.10
N SER A 64 -5.91 25.37 -10.78
CA SER A 64 -6.84 24.94 -9.73
C SER A 64 -7.41 23.55 -9.98
N GLY A 65 -7.62 23.15 -11.24
CA GLY A 65 -8.11 21.82 -11.60
C GLY A 65 -7.10 20.72 -11.27
N LYS A 66 -5.82 20.97 -11.58
CA LYS A 66 -4.73 20.06 -11.17
C LYS A 66 -4.60 20.02 -9.65
N VAL A 67 -4.63 21.16 -8.96
CA VAL A 67 -4.50 21.23 -7.50
C VAL A 67 -5.62 20.44 -6.81
N LEU A 68 -6.87 20.57 -7.27
CA LEU A 68 -8.00 19.81 -6.72
C LEU A 68 -7.87 18.31 -6.94
N ARG A 69 -7.34 17.88 -8.09
CA ARG A 69 -7.04 16.47 -8.37
C ARG A 69 -5.96 15.94 -7.45
N ASP A 70 -4.86 16.68 -7.29
CA ASP A 70 -3.74 16.32 -6.41
C ASP A 70 -4.21 16.26 -4.94
N LEU A 71 -5.05 17.22 -4.52
CA LEU A 71 -5.65 17.26 -3.19
C LEU A 71 -6.54 16.03 -2.92
N GLY A 72 -7.36 15.63 -3.89
CA GLY A 72 -8.16 14.41 -3.81
C GLY A 72 -7.30 13.15 -3.68
N GLY A 73 -6.22 13.06 -4.46
CA GLY A 73 -5.27 11.94 -4.37
C GLY A 73 -4.56 11.85 -3.01
N LEU A 74 -4.15 12.98 -2.45
CA LEU A 74 -3.51 13.03 -1.13
C LEU A 74 -4.46 12.65 0.02
N LYS A 75 -5.74 13.06 -0.06
CA LYS A 75 -6.76 12.69 0.94
C LYS A 75 -7.04 11.19 0.92
N ASN A 76 -7.22 10.61 -0.27
CA ASN A 76 -7.40 9.17 -0.42
C ASN A 76 -6.19 8.38 0.15
N LEU A 77 -4.97 8.83 -0.12
CA LEU A 77 -3.76 8.20 0.43
C LEU A 77 -3.72 8.26 1.97
N LEU A 78 -4.15 9.35 2.60
CA LEU A 78 -4.24 9.43 4.06
C LEU A 78 -5.25 8.42 4.62
N ASP A 79 -6.39 8.27 3.98
CA ASP A 79 -7.43 7.32 4.40
C ASP A 79 -6.99 5.87 4.21
N ASP A 80 -6.28 5.56 3.13
CA ASP A 80 -5.65 4.24 2.91
C ASP A 80 -4.61 3.92 4.01
N MET A 81 -3.75 4.89 4.35
CA MET A 81 -2.74 4.73 5.40
C MET A 81 -3.38 4.53 6.78
N ARG A 82 -4.46 5.27 7.09
CA ARG A 82 -5.24 5.08 8.33
C ARG A 82 -5.89 3.71 8.38
N THR A 83 -6.45 3.24 7.26
CA THR A 83 -7.04 1.91 7.13
C THR A 83 -5.99 0.82 7.34
N ALA A 84 -4.80 0.99 6.76
CA ALA A 84 -3.68 0.07 6.94
C ALA A 84 -3.15 0.04 8.39
N ASP A 85 -3.07 1.20 9.06
CA ASP A 85 -2.65 1.26 10.46
C ASP A 85 -3.69 0.62 11.39
N ARG A 86 -5.00 0.81 11.12
CA ARG A 86 -6.08 0.11 11.85
C ARG A 86 -6.03 -1.41 11.64
N ALA A 87 -5.72 -1.87 10.43
CA ALA A 87 -5.53 -3.29 10.15
C ALA A 87 -4.29 -3.86 10.86
N ALA A 88 -3.22 -3.08 11.02
CA ALA A 88 -2.00 -3.50 11.72
C ALA A 88 -2.17 -3.56 13.24
N GLU A 89 -2.88 -2.60 13.83
CA GLU A 89 -3.19 -2.57 15.27
C GLU A 89 -4.35 -3.51 15.64
N GLY A 90 -5.25 -3.79 14.68
CA GLY A 90 -6.37 -4.73 14.79
C GLY A 90 -6.00 -6.19 14.56
N GLY A 91 -4.70 -6.55 14.63
CA GLY A 91 -4.18 -7.92 14.55
C GLY A 91 -4.56 -8.83 15.74
N GLY A 92 -5.72 -8.60 16.35
CA GLY A 92 -6.28 -9.33 17.46
C GLY A 92 -7.76 -9.00 17.62
N GLY A 93 -8.60 -9.53 16.73
CA GLY A 93 -10.05 -9.42 16.86
C GLY A 93 -10.74 -9.07 15.55
N ASP A 94 -11.10 -10.12 14.83
CA ASP A 94 -12.35 -10.27 14.09
C ASP A 94 -12.75 -9.12 13.14
N GLY A 95 -12.55 -9.40 11.84
CA GLY A 95 -12.95 -8.55 10.74
C GLY A 95 -14.46 -8.38 10.67
N ALA A 96 -14.97 -7.31 11.28
CA ALA A 96 -16.31 -6.79 11.03
C ALA A 96 -16.33 -5.98 9.72
N SER A 97 -16.13 -6.66 8.59
CA SER A 97 -16.71 -6.27 7.31
C SER A 97 -16.64 -7.43 6.32
N GLY A 98 -17.73 -8.21 6.26
CA GLY A 98 -18.19 -8.77 4.99
C GLY A 98 -18.21 -10.29 4.80
N SER A 99 -17.73 -11.10 5.73
CA SER A 99 -18.00 -12.55 5.75
C SER A 99 -17.76 -13.07 7.17
N PRO A 100 -18.67 -13.86 7.77
CA PRO A 100 -18.34 -14.53 9.02
C PRO A 100 -17.07 -15.33 8.75
N ALA A 101 -16.03 -15.11 9.55
CA ALA A 101 -14.80 -15.89 9.46
C ALA A 101 -15.17 -17.35 9.76
N LEU A 102 -15.45 -18.11 8.70
CA LEU A 102 -15.86 -19.50 8.80
C LEU A 102 -14.76 -20.22 9.55
N SER A 103 -15.13 -20.85 10.65
CA SER A 103 -14.17 -21.59 11.43
C SER A 103 -13.55 -22.69 10.56
N VAL A 104 -12.36 -23.17 10.94
CA VAL A 104 -11.74 -24.31 10.24
C VAL A 104 -12.70 -25.50 10.16
N ALA A 105 -13.56 -25.67 11.18
CA ALA A 105 -14.61 -26.68 11.19
C ALA A 105 -15.68 -26.44 10.11
N ASP A 106 -16.13 -25.20 9.94
CA ASP A 106 -17.11 -24.83 8.90
C ASP A 106 -16.55 -25.05 7.49
N LEU A 107 -15.27 -24.73 7.30
CA LEU A 107 -14.58 -24.96 6.02
C LEU A 107 -14.50 -26.44 5.67
N VAL A 108 -14.23 -27.30 6.66
CA VAL A 108 -14.22 -28.76 6.51
C VAL A 108 -15.63 -29.30 6.22
N ALA A 109 -16.66 -28.78 6.90
CA ALA A 109 -18.05 -29.15 6.65
C ALA A 109 -18.48 -28.82 5.22
N MET A 110 -18.18 -27.61 4.73
CA MET A 110 -18.47 -27.22 3.34
C MET A 110 -17.74 -28.09 2.33
N ARG A 111 -16.44 -28.39 2.54
CA ARG A 111 -15.68 -29.27 1.65
C ARG A 111 -16.29 -30.67 1.57
N THR A 112 -16.76 -31.18 2.71
CA THR A 112 -17.42 -32.49 2.79
C THR A 112 -18.76 -32.49 2.06
N ASP A 113 -19.55 -31.42 2.20
CA ASP A 113 -20.83 -31.26 1.50
C ASP A 113 -20.64 -31.14 -0.02
N ILE A 114 -19.68 -30.34 -0.47
CA ILE A 114 -19.32 -30.22 -1.89
C ILE A 114 -18.87 -31.57 -2.46
N ALA A 115 -17.98 -32.29 -1.77
CA ALA A 115 -17.50 -33.60 -2.20
C ALA A 115 -18.65 -34.61 -2.33
N ARG A 116 -19.61 -34.59 -1.40
CA ARG A 116 -20.79 -35.47 -1.43
C ARG A 116 -21.68 -35.19 -2.65
N ARG A 117 -21.96 -33.91 -2.93
CA ARG A 117 -22.76 -33.52 -4.11
C ARG A 117 -22.09 -33.91 -5.41
N TYR A 118 -20.76 -33.74 -5.47
CA TYR A 118 -19.99 -34.13 -6.65
C TYR A 118 -19.96 -35.66 -6.83
N ALA A 119 -19.80 -36.42 -5.76
CA ALA A 119 -19.87 -37.88 -5.81
C ALA A 119 -21.26 -38.38 -6.26
N ALA A 120 -22.33 -37.74 -5.79
CA ALA A 120 -23.69 -38.05 -6.23
C ALA A 120 -23.91 -37.73 -7.72
N PHE A 121 -23.34 -36.63 -8.20
CA PHE A 121 -23.35 -36.27 -9.62
C PHE A 121 -22.54 -37.25 -10.47
N ALA A 122 -21.32 -37.60 -10.05
CA ALA A 122 -20.45 -38.54 -10.78
C ALA A 122 -20.98 -39.98 -10.79
N ALA A 123 -21.76 -40.37 -9.79
CA ALA A 123 -22.44 -41.68 -9.77
C ALA A 123 -23.71 -41.71 -10.63
N ALA A 124 -24.23 -40.54 -11.03
CA ALA A 124 -25.32 -40.41 -11.98
C ALA A 124 -24.73 -40.31 -13.39
N GLU A 125 -24.12 -41.40 -13.88
CA GLU A 125 -23.78 -41.53 -15.30
C GLU A 125 -25.04 -41.30 -16.14
N PRO A 126 -25.02 -40.41 -17.14
CA PRO A 126 -26.03 -40.45 -18.18
C PRO A 126 -25.86 -41.79 -18.89
N ASP A 127 -26.87 -42.65 -18.79
CA ASP A 127 -27.06 -43.77 -19.71
C ASP A 127 -27.27 -43.15 -21.10
N ASP A 128 -26.16 -42.81 -21.78
CA ASP A 128 -26.11 -42.45 -23.19
C ASP A 128 -26.44 -43.71 -24.00
N GLY A 129 -27.72 -44.11 -23.91
CA GLY A 129 -28.38 -44.97 -24.87
C GLY A 129 -28.53 -44.21 -26.18
N LEU A 130 -27.42 -44.03 -26.90
CA LEU A 130 -27.35 -43.56 -28.27
C LEU A 130 -28.09 -44.56 -29.17
N SER A 131 -29.43 -44.49 -29.19
CA SER A 131 -30.26 -45.25 -30.12
C SER A 131 -30.21 -44.57 -31.47
N ASP A 132 -29.25 -44.97 -32.29
CA ASP A 132 -29.16 -44.60 -33.70
C ASP A 132 -30.30 -45.31 -34.46
N PRO A 133 -31.31 -44.61 -35.02
CA PRO A 133 -32.30 -45.28 -35.85
C PRO A 133 -31.69 -45.56 -37.24
N PRO A 134 -31.88 -46.76 -37.81
CA PRO A 134 -31.34 -47.08 -39.12
C PRO A 134 -31.99 -46.19 -40.18
N LEU A 135 -31.17 -45.50 -40.97
CA LEU A 135 -31.55 -44.71 -42.14
C LEU A 135 -32.33 -45.60 -43.13
N ALA A 136 -33.66 -45.56 -43.04
CA ALA A 136 -34.56 -46.20 -43.98
C ALA A 136 -34.57 -45.42 -45.31
N GLY A 137 -33.80 -45.96 -46.27
CA GLY A 137 -34.04 -45.97 -47.71
C GLY A 137 -34.76 -44.78 -48.35
N ALA A 138 -34.00 -43.78 -48.79
CA ALA A 138 -34.40 -42.97 -49.93
C ALA A 138 -34.00 -43.71 -51.22
N ALA A 139 -34.94 -44.49 -51.77
CA ALA A 139 -34.81 -45.06 -53.10
C ALA A 139 -34.74 -43.94 -54.15
N SER A 140 -33.74 -44.00 -55.02
CA SER A 140 -33.59 -43.15 -56.21
C SER A 140 -34.39 -43.71 -57.41
N PRO A 141 -34.70 -42.88 -58.41
CA PRO A 141 -35.77 -43.09 -59.38
C PRO A 141 -35.35 -43.92 -60.60
N ALA A 142 -36.34 -44.44 -61.33
CA ALA A 142 -36.21 -44.94 -62.69
C ALA A 142 -37.17 -44.16 -63.62
#